data_AF-A0A086AYL1-F1
#
_entry.id   AF-A0A086AYL1-F1
#
_cell.length_a   1.000
_cell.length_b   1.000
_cell.length_c   1.000
_cell.angle_alpha   90.00
_cell.angle_beta   90.00
_cell.angle_gamma   90.00
#
_symmetry.space_group_name_H-M   'P 1'
#
loop_
_entity.id
_entity.type
_entity.pdbx_description
1 polymer ?
#
loop_
_entity_poly.entity_id
_entity_poly.type
_entity_poly.pdbx_seq_one_letter_code
_entity_poly.pdbx_strand_id
1 'polypeptide(L)'
;MALITKTDLYFTDYSWSAIEPDDPRVTGEPDSTLLNRKEGYEILYFINKLSDIWSLKNKSSATKIERMIRFEVPSNIHSQLTIRIWIHDNWNESRY
;
A
#
# COMPACT_ATOMS: atom_id res chain seq x y z
N MET A 1 -8.44 -9.77 7.90
CA MET A 1 -9.49 -8.71 8.09
C MET A 1 -8.83 -7.38 7.76
N ALA A 2 -9.47 -6.51 6.99
CA ALA A 2 -8.87 -5.22 6.62
C ALA A 2 -8.72 -4.31 7.85
N LEU A 3 -7.57 -3.66 7.98
CA LEU A 3 -7.27 -2.69 9.04
C LEU A 3 -7.89 -1.32 8.75
N ILE A 4 -7.91 -0.93 7.48
CA ILE A 4 -8.45 0.35 7.00
C ILE A 4 -9.38 0.15 5.81
N THR A 5 -10.27 1.12 5.60
CA THR A 5 -11.18 1.19 4.45
C THR A 5 -10.89 2.44 3.61
N LYS A 6 -11.61 2.60 2.49
CA LYS A 6 -11.49 3.79 1.61
C LYS A 6 -11.58 5.12 2.36
N THR A 7 -12.42 5.22 3.39
CA THR A 7 -12.60 6.46 4.17
C THR A 7 -11.48 6.74 5.15
N ASP A 8 -10.62 5.75 5.42
CA ASP A 8 -9.48 5.89 6.32
C ASP A 8 -8.18 6.27 5.59
N LEU A 9 -8.17 6.25 4.24
CA LEU A 9 -7.04 6.75 3.46
C LEU A 9 -6.85 8.24 3.69
N TYR A 10 -5.60 8.64 3.90
CA TYR A 10 -5.22 10.02 4.17
C TYR A 10 -5.33 10.90 2.93
N PHE A 11 -4.98 10.36 1.75
CA PHE A 11 -5.11 11.10 0.50
C PHE A 11 -6.45 10.82 -0.17
N THR A 12 -7.03 11.86 -0.75
CA THR A 12 -8.37 11.81 -1.39
C THR A 12 -8.32 11.89 -2.90
N ASP A 13 -7.14 12.09 -3.49
CA ASP A 13 -6.93 12.32 -4.93
C ASP A 13 -6.70 11.01 -5.72
N TYR A 14 -7.01 9.87 -5.12
CA TYR A 14 -6.96 8.58 -5.79
C TYR A 14 -8.00 8.46 -6.90
N SER A 15 -7.60 7.83 -8.00
CA SER A 15 -8.53 7.32 -9.01
C SER A 15 -9.12 5.99 -8.52
N TRP A 16 -10.42 5.81 -8.68
CA TRP A 16 -11.14 4.60 -8.26
C TRP A 16 -11.77 3.95 -9.49
N SER A 17 -10.95 3.23 -10.25
CA SER A 17 -11.44 2.47 -11.41
C SER A 17 -12.03 1.14 -10.96
N ALA A 18 -13.01 0.61 -11.71
CA ALA A 18 -13.54 -0.72 -11.44
C ALA A 18 -12.40 -1.76 -11.48
N ILE A 19 -12.37 -2.66 -10.50
CA ILE A 19 -11.43 -3.78 -10.46
C ILE A 19 -11.89 -4.76 -11.54
N GLU A 20 -11.02 -5.08 -12.49
CA GLU A 20 -11.33 -6.13 -13.47
C GLU A 20 -11.38 -7.49 -12.76
N PRO A 21 -12.23 -8.42 -13.20
CA PRO A 21 -12.41 -9.70 -12.51
C PRO A 21 -11.15 -10.58 -12.47
N ASP A 22 -10.14 -10.33 -13.31
CA ASP A 22 -8.85 -11.06 -13.36
C ASP A 22 -7.73 -10.35 -12.58
N ASP A 23 -8.08 -9.40 -11.72
CA ASP A 23 -7.08 -8.54 -11.09
C ASP A 23 -6.30 -9.25 -9.96
N PRO A 24 -4.95 -9.20 -9.98
CA PRO A 24 -4.11 -9.86 -8.96
C PRO A 24 -4.35 -9.34 -7.53
N ARG A 25 -4.97 -8.16 -7.37
CA ARG A 25 -5.43 -7.60 -6.08
C ARG A 25 -6.47 -8.47 -5.38
N VAL A 26 -7.12 -9.41 -6.07
CA VAL A 26 -8.17 -10.27 -5.51
C VAL A 26 -7.59 -11.47 -4.75
N THR A 27 -6.37 -11.93 -5.07
CA THR A 27 -5.87 -13.23 -4.58
C THR A 27 -4.37 -13.28 -4.20
N GLY A 28 -3.58 -12.22 -4.44
CA GLY A 28 -2.11 -12.30 -4.38
C GLY A 28 -1.41 -11.99 -3.04
N GLU A 29 -0.11 -12.28 -3.00
CA GLU A 29 0.85 -11.63 -2.10
C GLU A 29 1.59 -10.52 -2.87
N PRO A 30 2.17 -9.51 -2.20
CA PRO A 30 3.02 -8.53 -2.89
C PRO A 30 4.13 -9.21 -3.69
N ASP A 31 4.03 -9.12 -5.01
CA ASP A 31 4.88 -9.84 -5.96
C ASP A 31 5.54 -8.87 -6.97
N SER A 32 5.95 -9.37 -8.13
CA SER A 32 6.59 -8.57 -9.17
C SER A 32 5.63 -7.63 -9.94
N THR A 33 4.32 -7.66 -9.66
CA THR A 33 3.35 -6.74 -10.24
C THR A 33 3.65 -5.30 -9.83
N LEU A 34 3.37 -4.34 -10.72
CA LEU A 34 3.61 -2.92 -10.48
C LEU A 34 2.51 -2.35 -9.59
N LEU A 35 2.88 -1.57 -8.57
CA LEU A 35 1.94 -0.85 -7.72
C LEU A 35 1.52 0.48 -8.39
N ASN A 36 0.25 0.62 -8.78
CA ASN A 36 -0.27 1.92 -9.21
C ASN A 36 -0.53 2.84 -8.01
N ARG A 37 0.43 3.72 -7.73
CA ARG A 37 0.37 4.63 -6.58
C ARG A 37 -0.73 5.71 -6.65
N LYS A 38 -1.45 5.81 -7.77
CA LYS A 38 -2.59 6.72 -7.96
C LYS A 38 -3.94 6.00 -7.96
N GLU A 39 -3.96 4.66 -7.93
CA GLU A 39 -5.19 3.88 -7.91
C GLU A 39 -5.55 3.51 -6.47
N GLY A 40 -6.74 3.92 -6.03
CA GLY A 40 -7.14 3.86 -4.63
C GLY A 40 -7.41 2.45 -4.13
N TYR A 41 -7.99 1.58 -4.96
CA TYR A 41 -8.22 0.18 -4.58
C TYR A 41 -6.90 -0.58 -4.44
N GLU A 42 -5.93 -0.30 -5.30
CA GLU A 42 -4.61 -0.91 -5.24
C GLU A 42 -3.82 -0.47 -4.00
N ILE A 43 -3.80 0.83 -3.70
CA ILE A 43 -3.18 1.33 -2.46
C ILE A 43 -3.86 0.76 -1.22
N LEU A 44 -5.20 0.76 -1.19
CA LEU A 44 -5.96 0.23 -0.06
C LEU A 44 -5.68 -1.25 0.17
N TYR A 45 -5.66 -2.03 -0.91
CA TYR A 45 -5.31 -3.45 -0.87
C TYR A 45 -3.89 -3.65 -0.33
N PHE A 46 -2.92 -2.94 -0.91
CA PHE A 46 -1.51 -3.09 -0.55
C PHE A 46 -1.25 -2.75 0.92
N ILE A 47 -1.79 -1.63 1.42
CA ILE A 47 -1.65 -1.24 2.84
C ILE A 47 -2.28 -2.27 3.77
N ASN A 48 -3.48 -2.75 3.46
CA ASN A 48 -4.14 -3.76 4.29
C ASN A 48 -3.38 -5.09 4.28
N LYS A 49 -2.80 -5.48 3.14
CA LYS A 49 -1.99 -6.69 3.01
C LYS A 49 -0.69 -6.58 3.82
N LEU A 50 0.01 -5.45 3.74
CA LEU A 50 1.19 -5.20 4.58
C LEU A 50 0.84 -5.19 6.07
N SER A 51 -0.31 -4.62 6.42
CA SER A 51 -0.82 -4.61 7.79
C SER A 51 -1.10 -6.01 8.32
N ASP A 52 -1.61 -6.90 7.47
CA ASP A 52 -1.82 -8.31 7.80
C ASP A 52 -0.48 -9.05 7.99
N ILE A 53 0.43 -8.92 7.01
CA ILE A 53 1.77 -9.56 7.03
C ILE A 53 2.58 -9.15 8.27
N TRP A 54 2.57 -7.86 8.61
CA TRP A 54 3.32 -7.32 9.76
C TRP A 54 2.49 -7.28 11.04
N SER A 55 1.29 -7.89 11.05
CA SER A 55 0.39 -7.92 12.20
C SER A 55 0.08 -6.55 12.81
N LEU A 56 0.06 -5.50 11.99
CA LEU A 56 -0.27 -4.13 12.40
C LEU A 56 -1.73 -4.04 12.83
N LYS A 57 -1.97 -3.42 13.99
CA LYS A 57 -3.32 -3.25 14.56
C LYS A 57 -3.79 -1.81 14.61
N ASN A 58 -2.90 -0.86 14.34
CA ASN A 58 -3.17 0.57 14.49
C ASN A 58 -3.33 1.24 13.13
N LYS A 59 -4.40 2.02 12.96
CA LYS A 59 -4.64 2.82 11.73
C LYS A 59 -3.49 3.81 11.45
N SER A 60 -2.80 4.30 12.47
CA SER A 60 -1.61 5.13 12.30
C SER A 60 -0.50 4.44 11.51
N SER A 61 -0.31 3.13 11.69
CA SER A 61 0.66 2.36 10.90
C SER A 61 0.25 2.27 9.44
N ALA A 62 -1.05 2.14 9.15
CA ALA A 62 -1.56 2.16 7.78
C ALA A 62 -1.35 3.54 7.11
N THR A 63 -1.64 4.63 7.83
CA THR A 63 -1.37 6.00 7.36
C THR A 63 0.12 6.25 7.14
N LYS A 64 1.00 5.69 8.00
CA LYS A 64 2.45 5.76 7.81
C LYS A 64 2.87 5.08 6.50
N ILE A 65 2.40 3.86 6.25
CA ILE A 65 2.66 3.13 4.99
C ILE A 65 2.21 3.98 3.78
N GLU A 66 0.99 4.52 3.81
CA GLU A 66 0.45 5.37 2.73
C GLU A 66 1.36 6.57 2.43
N ARG A 67 1.84 7.25 3.48
CA ARG A 67 2.74 8.40 3.35
C ARG A 67 4.12 8.02 2.85
N MET A 68 4.67 6.90 3.31
CA MET A 68 5.93 6.36 2.80
C MET A 68 5.83 6.09 1.29
N ILE A 69 4.76 5.43 0.83
CA ILE A 69 4.52 5.15 -0.61
C ILE A 69 4.46 6.44 -1.44
N ARG A 70 3.80 7.48 -0.89
CA ARG A 70 3.58 8.75 -1.58
C ARG A 70 4.84 9.61 -1.65
N PHE A 71 5.63 9.66 -0.58
CA PHE A 71 6.64 10.70 -0.40
C PHE A 71 8.07 10.18 -0.28
N GLU A 72 8.27 8.96 0.19
CA GLU A 72 9.62 8.48 0.54
C GLU A 72 10.09 7.35 -0.38
N VAL A 73 9.19 6.45 -0.80
CA VAL A 73 9.53 5.38 -1.74
C VAL A 73 9.99 6.04 -3.06
N PRO A 74 11.24 5.82 -3.50
CA PRO A 74 11.76 6.39 -4.73
C PRO A 74 10.90 6.06 -5.94
N SER A 75 10.79 7.00 -6.88
CA SER A 75 9.90 6.85 -8.04
C SER A 75 10.29 5.69 -8.96
N ASN A 76 11.56 5.27 -8.98
CA ASN A 76 12.08 4.14 -9.76
C ASN A 76 11.77 2.75 -9.17
N ILE A 77 11.21 2.69 -7.95
CA ILE A 77 10.80 1.42 -7.32
C ILE A 77 9.32 1.20 -7.58
N HIS A 78 8.98 0.27 -8.48
CA HIS A 78 7.60 0.15 -8.95
C HIS A 78 6.87 -1.11 -8.49
N SER A 79 7.55 -2.24 -8.34
CA SER A 79 6.87 -3.50 -8.01
C SER A 79 6.42 -3.57 -6.55
N GLN A 80 5.29 -4.21 -6.29
CA GLN A 80 4.76 -4.41 -4.94
C GLN A 80 5.77 -5.06 -4.00
N LEU A 81 6.51 -6.07 -4.48
CA LEU A 81 7.57 -6.74 -3.73
C LEU A 81 8.70 -5.78 -3.33
N THR A 82 9.24 -5.01 -4.27
CA THR A 82 10.36 -4.10 -3.97
C THR A 82 9.93 -2.92 -3.12
N ILE A 83 8.71 -2.41 -3.30
CA ILE A 83 8.13 -1.38 -2.44
C ILE A 83 7.94 -1.91 -1.01
N ARG A 84 7.44 -3.14 -0.85
CA ARG A 84 7.32 -3.80 0.47
C ARG A 84 8.67 -3.89 1.18
N ILE A 85 9.69 -4.38 0.49
CA ILE A 85 11.05 -4.50 1.04
C ILE A 85 11.56 -3.12 1.45
N TRP A 86 11.43 -2.13 0.56
CA TRP A 86 11.88 -0.77 0.85
C TRP A 86 11.20 -0.18 2.09
N ILE A 87 9.88 -0.34 2.22
CA ILE A 87 9.12 0.17 3.38
C ILE A 87 9.57 -0.52 4.67
N HIS A 88 9.78 -1.83 4.62
CA HIS A 88 10.28 -2.58 5.77
C HIS A 88 11.66 -2.07 6.21
N ASP A 89 12.60 -1.93 5.27
CA ASP A 89 13.97 -1.54 5.56
C ASP A 89 14.07 -0.09 6.04
N ASN A 90 13.18 0.79 5.58
CA ASN A 90 13.16 2.21 5.94
C ASN A 90 12.12 2.52 7.04
N TRP A 91 11.52 1.51 7.67
CA TRP A 91 10.41 1.72 8.62
C TRP A 91 10.79 2.63 9.79
N ASN A 92 11.99 2.46 10.35
CA ASN A 92 12.47 3.25 11.48
C ASN A 92 13.11 4.60 11.07
N GLU A 93 13.43 4.77 9.78
CA GLU A 93 14.03 5.99 9.23
C GLU A 93 13.00 6.95 8.63
N SER A 94 11.81 6.44 8.31
CA SER A 94 10.66 7.24 7.89
C SER A 94 10.40 8.39 8.87
N ARG A 95 10.14 9.58 8.32
CA ARG A 95 9.78 10.76 9.13
C ARG A 95 8.34 10.73 9.65
N TYR A 96 7.58 9.70 9.28
CA TYR A 96 6.19 9.43 9.65
C TYR A 96 6.05 8.31 10.66
#